data_AF-A0A955YEJ6-F1
#
_entry.id   AF-A0A955YEJ6-F1
#
_cell.length_a   1.000
_cell.length_b   1.000
_cell.length_c   1.000
_cell.angle_alpha   90.00
_cell.angle_beta   90.00
_cell.angle_gamma   90.00
#
_symmetry.space_group_name_H-M   'P 1'
#
loop_
_entity.id
_entity.type
_entity.pdbx_description
1 polymer ?
#
loop_
_entity_poly.entity_id
_entity_poly.type
_entity_poly.pdbx_seq_one_letter_code
_entity_poly.pdbx_strand_id
1 'polypeptide(L)'
;TDHPFELLSPLSTDVARARAGVDALDGPLGSGGDIPEAGFEALYQVATGDGLASDGLLFIPHYTGAGLGGVGFRPGALHAIVHITDAPSHAAQDYPASIPGAHGEADVAQALAALPAYLLAAVGTEEARSSVHDLVVGSGATIPPTNGQCRTGLGGASRAPESGRCPLLFDIASDGTGLSDVILDAIAGLVGTLSFDRVSAEFDTDRLGFIASFEAASATPPDGVPPPTRVDSTPTDGILDAFEGVHGGTELVFDLGLRNVLLRQLDYEQVFRIRVRIVGDGVTLLEETVRVVVPAATPVSMDGGTDLGAMDLGGMDELGWTDGGALDGGATDGGVTTTQDASAEDQGAVGDGATGDGA
;
A
#
# COMPACT_ATOMS: atom_id res chain seq x y z
N THR A 1 18.23 23.91 -6.97
CA THR A 1 18.77 24.15 -5.61
C THR A 1 18.74 22.84 -4.91
N ASP A 2 19.68 22.56 -4.02
CA ASP A 2 19.61 21.33 -3.24
C ASP A 2 18.59 21.45 -2.10
N HIS A 3 17.91 20.35 -1.80
CA HIS A 3 16.85 20.28 -0.80
C HIS A 3 16.93 18.93 -0.07
N PRO A 4 17.02 18.91 1.28
CA PRO A 4 17.16 17.67 2.04
C PRO A 4 15.94 16.73 1.95
N PHE A 5 14.78 17.25 1.52
CA PHE A 5 13.58 16.46 1.24
C PHE A 5 12.65 17.21 0.27
N GLU A 6 12.05 16.49 -0.69
CA GLU A 6 10.92 16.96 -1.50
C GLU A 6 9.86 15.86 -1.64
N LEU A 7 8.59 16.20 -1.42
CA LEU A 7 7.47 15.26 -1.54
C LEU A 7 6.87 15.29 -2.95
N LEU A 8 7.39 14.44 -3.85
CA LEU A 8 6.91 14.33 -5.23
C LEU A 8 5.49 13.74 -5.35
N SER A 9 5.10 12.84 -4.44
CA SER A 9 3.71 12.39 -4.29
C SER A 9 3.40 11.99 -2.86
N PRO A 10 2.33 12.52 -2.24
CA PRO A 10 1.69 11.88 -1.08
C PRO A 10 1.20 10.47 -1.40
N LEU A 11 0.94 9.67 -0.36
CA LEU A 11 0.36 8.34 -0.52
C LEU A 11 -1.01 8.38 -1.22
N SER A 12 -1.19 7.46 -2.17
CA SER A 12 -2.28 7.52 -3.14
C SER A 12 -2.57 6.12 -3.72
N THR A 13 -3.83 5.84 -4.04
CA THR A 13 -4.22 4.67 -4.85
C THR A 13 -4.18 4.96 -6.36
N ASP A 14 -3.89 6.21 -6.75
CA ASP A 14 -3.70 6.65 -8.13
C ASP A 14 -2.29 6.28 -8.63
N VAL A 15 -2.20 5.18 -9.36
CA VAL A 15 -0.95 4.66 -9.95
C VAL A 15 -0.36 5.64 -10.97
N ALA A 16 -1.17 6.46 -11.64
CA ALA A 16 -0.65 7.47 -12.58
C ALA A 16 0.05 8.61 -11.84
N ARG A 17 -0.45 9.01 -10.66
CA ARG A 17 0.26 9.95 -9.78
C ARG A 17 1.55 9.38 -9.22
N ALA A 18 1.54 8.13 -8.75
CA ALA A 18 2.75 7.47 -8.27
C ALA A 18 3.82 7.39 -9.38
N ARG A 19 3.42 7.04 -10.61
CA ARG A 19 4.29 7.10 -11.79
C ARG A 19 4.82 8.51 -12.04
N ALA A 20 3.97 9.53 -12.07
CA ALA A 20 4.41 10.91 -12.29
C ALA A 20 5.41 11.42 -11.24
N GLY A 21 5.34 10.91 -10.00
CA GLY A 21 6.35 11.17 -8.96
C GLY A 21 7.69 10.47 -9.21
N VAL A 22 7.68 9.27 -9.80
CA VAL A 22 8.92 8.57 -10.23
C VAL A 22 9.51 9.21 -11.48
N ASP A 23 8.68 9.51 -12.49
CA ASP A 23 9.08 10.18 -13.73
C ASP A 23 9.67 11.59 -13.47
N ALA A 24 9.40 12.20 -12.30
CA ALA A 24 10.00 13.47 -11.87
C ALA A 24 11.44 13.34 -11.33
N LEU A 25 11.90 12.12 -10.98
CA LEU A 25 13.28 11.86 -10.56
C LEU A 25 14.29 11.96 -11.72
N ASP A 26 13.83 11.88 -12.97
CA ASP A 26 14.63 12.16 -14.18
C ASP A 26 14.97 13.67 -14.36
N GLY A 27 14.65 14.50 -13.36
CA GLY A 27 15.12 15.88 -13.26
C GLY A 27 16.64 15.99 -13.06
N PRO A 28 17.21 17.20 -13.13
CA PRO A 28 18.61 17.41 -12.77
C PRO A 28 18.81 17.13 -11.28
N LEU A 29 19.51 16.03 -10.98
CA LEU A 29 19.80 15.58 -9.61
C LEU A 29 20.52 16.64 -8.77
N GLY A 30 20.37 16.51 -7.44
CA GLY A 30 21.14 17.27 -6.46
C GLY A 30 22.65 16.99 -6.52
N SER A 31 23.40 17.79 -5.77
CA SER A 31 24.84 17.63 -5.55
C SER A 31 25.23 18.45 -4.31
N GLY A 32 25.10 17.85 -3.11
CA GLY A 32 25.33 18.52 -1.83
C GLY A 32 26.76 19.08 -1.68
N GLY A 33 27.75 18.36 -2.22
CA GLY A 33 29.14 18.82 -2.36
C GLY A 33 30.18 17.97 -1.63
N ASP A 34 29.77 17.07 -0.75
CA ASP A 34 30.59 16.07 -0.07
C ASP A 34 30.09 14.63 -0.30
N ILE A 35 30.02 13.78 0.72
CA ILE A 35 29.73 12.33 0.58
C ILE A 35 28.49 11.88 1.37
N PRO A 36 28.24 12.31 2.62
CA PRO A 36 27.01 11.95 3.30
C PRO A 36 25.82 12.72 2.73
N GLU A 37 24.65 12.09 2.74
CA GLU A 37 23.42 12.65 2.17
C GLU A 37 22.39 12.98 3.25
N ALA A 38 21.34 13.72 2.90
CA ALA A 38 20.29 14.15 3.84
C ALA A 38 19.32 13.03 4.31
N GLY A 39 19.71 11.76 4.23
CA GLY A 39 18.82 10.61 4.39
C GLY A 39 18.09 10.51 5.73
N PHE A 40 18.71 10.88 6.85
CA PHE A 40 18.04 10.95 8.16
C PHE A 40 17.00 12.07 8.22
N GLU A 41 17.28 13.26 7.70
CA GLU A 41 16.29 14.35 7.63
C GLU A 41 15.11 13.94 6.75
N ALA A 42 15.36 13.34 5.57
CA ALA A 42 14.31 12.82 4.71
C ALA A 42 13.44 11.76 5.42
N LEU A 43 14.04 10.83 6.17
CA LEU A 43 13.30 9.82 6.92
C LEU A 43 12.51 10.40 8.09
N TYR A 44 13.05 11.40 8.80
CA TYR A 44 12.33 12.13 9.84
C TYR A 44 11.09 12.82 9.24
N GLN A 45 11.25 13.54 8.14
CA GLN A 45 10.16 14.24 7.48
C GLN A 45 9.09 13.29 6.91
N VAL A 46 9.47 12.11 6.39
CA VAL A 46 8.49 11.07 6.02
C VAL A 46 7.68 10.61 7.24
N ALA A 47 8.33 10.45 8.40
CA ALA A 47 7.70 9.94 9.62
C ALA A 47 6.84 10.98 10.37
N THR A 48 7.22 12.26 10.38
CA THR A 48 6.50 13.32 11.14
C THR A 48 5.77 14.32 10.24
N GLY A 49 6.47 14.87 9.24
CA GLY A 49 5.98 15.95 8.37
C GLY A 49 6.09 17.36 8.96
N ASP A 50 6.90 17.57 10.01
CA ASP A 50 7.01 18.85 10.73
C ASP A 50 7.56 20.00 9.87
N GLY A 51 8.32 19.68 8.81
CA GLY A 51 9.10 20.64 8.02
C GLY A 51 10.41 21.05 8.70
N LEU A 52 11.16 21.93 8.05
CA LEU A 52 12.45 22.45 8.51
C LEU A 52 12.61 23.92 8.09
N ALA A 53 12.86 24.80 9.05
CA ALA A 53 13.03 26.24 8.82
C ALA A 53 14.03 26.85 9.82
N SER A 54 14.87 27.78 9.35
CA SER A 54 15.82 28.53 10.16
C SER A 54 16.02 29.95 9.63
N ASP A 55 16.23 30.92 10.53
CA ASP A 55 16.51 32.34 10.21
C ASP A 55 15.55 32.99 9.18
N GLY A 56 14.31 32.50 9.10
CA GLY A 56 13.29 32.95 8.14
C GLY A 56 13.36 32.30 6.76
N LEU A 57 14.33 31.41 6.52
CA LEU A 57 14.38 30.51 5.37
C LEU A 57 13.62 29.23 5.66
N LEU A 58 12.79 28.80 4.71
CA LEU A 58 12.10 27.51 4.71
C LEU A 58 12.90 26.54 3.85
N PHE A 59 13.41 25.45 4.45
CA PHE A 59 14.16 24.41 3.75
C PHE A 59 13.24 23.29 3.29
N ILE A 60 12.31 22.89 4.16
CA ILE A 60 11.30 21.85 3.92
C ILE A 60 9.94 22.38 4.43
N PRO A 61 8.87 22.40 3.62
CA PRO A 61 7.54 22.78 4.08
C PRO A 61 6.94 21.71 4.99
N HIS A 62 6.26 22.13 6.08
CA HIS A 62 5.43 21.24 6.88
C HIS A 62 4.35 20.60 6.01
N TYR A 63 4.11 19.29 6.18
CA TYR A 63 3.09 18.57 5.45
C TYR A 63 1.68 19.03 5.85
N THR A 64 0.88 19.50 4.90
CA THR A 64 -0.50 19.99 5.13
C THR A 64 -1.57 19.10 4.50
N GLY A 65 -1.22 17.85 4.16
CA GLY A 65 -2.17 16.86 3.63
C GLY A 65 -2.98 16.15 4.72
N ALA A 66 -3.57 15.02 4.37
CA ALA A 66 -4.37 14.19 5.28
C ALA A 66 -3.73 12.82 5.49
N GLY A 67 -3.78 12.32 6.72
CA GLY A 67 -3.13 11.07 7.15
C GLY A 67 -2.18 11.33 8.33
N LEU A 68 -1.21 10.44 8.48
CA LEU A 68 -0.14 10.50 9.50
C LEU A 68 1.22 10.71 8.81
N GLY A 69 2.17 11.32 9.53
CA GLY A 69 3.50 11.64 9.00
C GLY A 69 3.49 12.61 7.81
N GLY A 70 4.66 12.85 7.22
CA GLY A 70 4.83 13.80 6.13
C GLY A 70 4.41 13.32 4.74
N VAL A 71 3.86 12.11 4.62
CA VAL A 71 3.42 11.53 3.34
C VAL A 71 1.93 11.15 3.32
N GLY A 72 1.21 11.27 4.44
CA GLY A 72 -0.21 10.93 4.53
C GLY A 72 -0.50 9.44 4.73
N PHE A 73 0.24 8.78 5.62
CA PHE A 73 -0.01 7.39 6.02
C PHE A 73 -1.44 7.20 6.52
N ARG A 74 -2.10 6.12 6.08
CA ARG A 74 -3.47 5.80 6.48
C ARG A 74 -3.50 5.38 7.96
N PRO A 75 -4.31 6.01 8.83
CA PRO A 75 -4.55 5.51 10.18
C PRO A 75 -5.06 4.07 10.15
N GLY A 76 -4.55 3.21 11.03
CA GLY A 76 -4.94 1.80 11.10
C GLY A 76 -4.53 0.95 9.88
N ALA A 77 -3.61 1.41 9.03
CA ALA A 77 -2.97 0.58 8.01
C ALA A 77 -1.56 0.18 8.44
N LEU A 78 -0.99 -0.85 7.80
CA LEU A 78 0.44 -1.12 7.86
C LEU A 78 1.21 0.05 7.23
N HIS A 79 2.25 0.53 7.90
CA HIS A 79 3.15 1.56 7.36
C HIS A 79 4.50 0.93 6.99
N ALA A 80 4.98 1.25 5.79
CA ALA A 80 6.24 0.75 5.26
C ALA A 80 6.95 1.88 4.52
N ILE A 81 8.26 1.98 4.73
CA ILE A 81 9.14 2.97 4.11
C ILE A 81 10.26 2.20 3.42
N VAL A 82 10.53 2.50 2.14
CA VAL A 82 11.66 1.95 1.41
C VAL A 82 12.65 3.08 1.16
N HIS A 83 13.80 3.01 1.83
CA HIS A 83 14.89 3.97 1.69
C HIS A 83 15.94 3.46 0.68
N ILE A 84 16.44 4.33 -0.19
CA ILE A 84 17.36 3.94 -1.27
C ILE A 84 18.49 4.96 -1.29
N THR A 85 19.74 4.51 -1.11
CA THR A 85 20.93 5.40 -1.06
C THR A 85 22.21 4.60 -1.34
N ASP A 86 23.18 5.18 -2.06
CA ASP A 86 24.55 4.67 -2.14
C ASP A 86 25.52 5.34 -1.14
N ALA A 87 25.04 6.32 -0.39
CA ALA A 87 25.80 7.12 0.58
C ALA A 87 25.30 6.96 2.04
N PRO A 88 26.18 7.18 3.05
CA PRO A 88 25.74 7.30 4.44
C PRO A 88 24.92 8.58 4.68
N SER A 89 24.11 8.62 5.74
CA SER A 89 23.38 9.85 6.10
C SER A 89 24.20 10.81 6.97
N HIS A 90 24.04 12.12 6.76
CA HIS A 90 24.44 13.16 7.72
C HIS A 90 23.66 13.05 9.02
N ALA A 91 24.34 13.26 10.15
CA ALA A 91 23.71 13.43 11.45
C ALA A 91 23.55 14.91 11.83
N ALA A 92 22.67 15.21 12.79
CA ALA A 92 22.27 16.56 13.18
C ALA A 92 23.45 17.54 13.45
N GLN A 93 24.57 17.06 14.02
CA GLN A 93 25.74 17.89 14.31
C GLN A 93 26.62 18.22 13.09
N ASP A 94 26.41 17.57 11.95
CA ASP A 94 27.19 17.79 10.72
C ASP A 94 26.64 19.01 9.95
N TYR A 95 25.37 19.33 10.14
CA TYR A 95 24.72 20.52 9.58
C TYR A 95 25.32 21.80 10.17
N PRO A 96 25.54 22.86 9.36
CA PRO A 96 26.00 24.15 9.86
C PRO A 96 25.06 24.73 10.92
N ALA A 97 25.60 25.44 11.91
CA ALA A 97 24.81 26.04 13.01
C ALA A 97 23.76 27.10 12.58
N SER A 98 23.69 27.44 11.28
CA SER A 98 22.61 28.22 10.65
C SER A 98 21.40 27.37 10.23
N ILE A 99 21.46 26.04 10.37
CA ILE A 99 20.35 25.09 10.19
C ILE A 99 20.16 24.30 11.51
N PRO A 100 19.87 24.97 12.65
CA PRO A 100 19.46 24.29 13.87
C PRO A 100 18.15 23.54 13.66
N GLY A 101 18.03 22.34 14.24
CA GLY A 101 16.83 21.50 14.10
C GLY A 101 16.81 20.58 12.89
N ALA A 102 17.95 20.36 12.23
CA ALA A 102 18.13 19.16 11.39
C ALA A 102 18.27 17.91 12.28
N HIS A 103 17.80 16.77 11.79
CA HIS A 103 17.59 15.54 12.59
C HIS A 103 18.65 14.47 12.32
N GLY A 104 18.93 13.65 13.34
CA GLY A 104 19.83 12.51 13.24
C GLY A 104 19.12 11.16 13.42
N GLU A 105 19.90 10.08 13.37
CA GLU A 105 19.44 8.69 13.52
C GLU A 105 18.52 8.48 14.74
N ALA A 106 18.87 9.05 15.90
CA ALA A 106 18.09 8.91 17.13
C ALA A 106 16.70 9.57 17.04
N ASP A 107 16.59 10.69 16.32
CA ASP A 107 15.32 11.39 16.10
C ASP A 107 14.44 10.62 15.12
N VAL A 108 15.04 10.04 14.07
CA VAL A 108 14.37 9.12 13.13
C VAL A 108 13.86 7.87 13.87
N ALA A 109 14.69 7.25 14.72
CA ALA A 109 14.28 6.10 15.53
C ALA A 109 13.09 6.42 16.45
N GLN A 110 13.08 7.62 17.06
CA GLN A 110 11.94 8.08 17.86
C GLN A 110 10.69 8.33 17.00
N ALA A 111 10.84 8.90 15.80
CA ALA A 111 9.73 9.16 14.88
C ALA A 111 9.11 7.86 14.35
N LEU A 112 9.92 6.87 13.96
CA LEU A 112 9.48 5.54 13.52
C LEU A 112 8.89 4.68 14.66
N ALA A 113 9.22 4.98 15.92
CA ALA A 113 8.54 4.38 17.07
C ALA A 113 7.17 5.02 17.37
N ALA A 114 6.97 6.29 16.98
CA ALA A 114 5.71 7.02 17.17
C ALA A 114 4.72 6.82 16.00
N LEU A 115 5.24 6.72 14.77
CA LEU A 115 4.55 6.23 13.59
C LEU A 115 5.06 4.80 13.32
N PRO A 116 4.41 3.75 13.84
CA PRO A 116 4.93 2.37 13.85
C PRO A 116 5.04 1.80 12.44
N ALA A 117 6.16 2.09 11.79
CA ALA A 117 6.41 1.86 10.37
C ALA A 117 7.67 1.03 10.18
N TYR A 118 7.59 0.03 9.31
CA TYR A 118 8.73 -0.81 8.94
C TYR A 118 9.62 -0.05 7.97
N LEU A 119 10.89 0.17 8.35
CA LEU A 119 11.91 0.71 7.46
C LEU A 119 12.63 -0.44 6.77
N LEU A 120 12.57 -0.45 5.44
CA LEU A 120 13.34 -1.30 4.56
C LEU A 120 14.35 -0.43 3.83
N ALA A 121 15.50 -0.97 3.45
CA ALA A 121 16.47 -0.19 2.69
C ALA A 121 17.21 -1.00 1.61
N ALA A 122 17.56 -0.31 0.52
CA ALA A 122 18.40 -0.78 -0.56
C ALA A 122 19.63 0.13 -0.67
N VAL A 123 20.83 -0.43 -0.49
CA VAL A 123 22.06 0.33 -0.26
C VAL A 123 23.18 0.00 -1.25
N GLY A 124 23.87 1.02 -1.76
CA GLY A 124 24.97 0.88 -2.73
C GLY A 124 26.37 0.69 -2.14
N THR A 125 26.57 0.99 -0.85
CA THR A 125 27.86 0.88 -0.15
C THR A 125 27.70 0.29 1.26
N GLU A 126 28.81 -0.19 1.86
CA GLU A 126 28.80 -0.70 3.24
C GLU A 126 28.70 0.45 4.26
N GLU A 127 29.20 1.64 3.90
CA GLU A 127 29.04 2.89 4.64
C GLU A 127 27.56 3.30 4.70
N ALA A 128 26.86 3.31 3.56
CA ALA A 128 25.42 3.49 3.50
C ALA A 128 24.70 2.43 4.34
N ARG A 129 25.04 1.15 4.15
CA ARG A 129 24.50 0.00 4.90
C ARG A 129 24.60 0.20 6.41
N SER A 130 25.78 0.58 6.90
CA SER A 130 26.04 0.80 8.32
C SER A 130 25.25 1.98 8.89
N SER A 131 24.94 3.01 8.09
CA SER A 131 24.23 4.21 8.56
C SER A 131 22.73 3.99 8.79
N VAL A 132 22.09 3.03 8.12
CA VAL A 132 20.66 2.75 8.25
C VAL A 132 20.35 1.43 8.99
N HIS A 133 21.39 0.70 9.42
CA HIS A 133 21.25 -0.65 9.97
C HIS A 133 20.35 -0.71 11.21
N ASP A 134 20.68 0.07 12.24
CA ASP A 134 20.00 0.01 13.52
C ASP A 134 18.58 0.59 13.44
N LEU A 135 18.29 1.45 12.44
CA LEU A 135 16.94 1.87 12.09
C LEU A 135 16.09 0.75 11.47
N VAL A 136 16.63 -0.01 10.51
CA VAL A 136 15.93 -1.16 9.90
C VAL A 136 15.66 -2.26 10.95
N VAL A 137 16.64 -2.56 11.80
CA VAL A 137 16.47 -3.53 12.89
C VAL A 137 15.52 -3.01 13.96
N GLY A 138 15.65 -1.73 14.35
CA GLY A 138 14.82 -1.07 15.35
C GLY A 138 13.35 -0.94 14.95
N SER A 139 13.05 -0.76 13.65
CA SER A 139 11.69 -0.80 13.11
C SER A 139 11.11 -2.23 13.03
N GLY A 140 11.84 -3.25 13.46
CA GLY A 140 11.43 -4.65 13.42
C GLY A 140 11.44 -5.30 12.03
N ALA A 141 11.92 -4.60 10.98
CA ALA A 141 11.89 -5.05 9.58
C ALA A 141 12.92 -6.17 9.34
N THR A 142 12.58 -7.37 9.80
CA THR A 142 13.48 -8.52 9.91
C THR A 142 12.73 -9.83 9.66
N ILE A 143 13.33 -10.75 8.90
CA ILE A 143 12.78 -12.09 8.61
C ILE A 143 13.61 -13.22 9.22
N PRO A 144 13.07 -14.45 9.36
CA PRO A 144 13.87 -15.64 9.63
C PRO A 144 14.83 -15.97 8.45
N PRO A 145 16.02 -16.53 8.72
CA PRO A 145 17.02 -16.84 7.68
C PRO A 145 16.69 -18.10 6.87
N THR A 146 16.55 -17.95 5.55
CA THR A 146 16.36 -19.07 4.61
C THR A 146 17.61 -19.96 4.57
N ASN A 147 17.47 -21.22 4.98
CA ASN A 147 18.59 -22.17 5.13
C ASN A 147 19.75 -21.62 6.00
N GLY A 148 19.44 -20.78 6.99
CA GLY A 148 20.43 -20.19 7.89
C GLY A 148 21.26 -19.06 7.28
N GLN A 149 20.82 -18.46 6.17
CA GLN A 149 21.46 -17.31 5.50
C GLN A 149 20.44 -16.22 5.16
N CYS A 150 20.91 -14.99 4.99
CA CYS A 150 20.11 -13.84 4.55
C CYS A 150 20.34 -13.58 3.06
N ARG A 151 19.27 -13.53 2.25
CA ARG A 151 19.33 -13.30 0.81
C ARG A 151 19.32 -11.81 0.45
N THR A 152 20.08 -11.03 1.21
CA THR A 152 20.09 -9.57 1.19
C THR A 152 21.42 -8.98 0.74
N GLY A 153 22.37 -9.82 0.31
CA GLY A 153 23.55 -9.37 -0.42
C GLY A 153 23.25 -9.13 -1.90
N LEU A 154 24.16 -8.43 -2.59
CA LEU A 154 24.02 -8.04 -4.00
C LEU A 154 23.58 -9.21 -4.89
N GLY A 155 22.46 -9.05 -5.60
CA GLY A 155 21.90 -10.10 -6.47
C GLY A 155 21.44 -11.37 -5.74
N GLY A 156 20.95 -11.25 -4.50
CA GLY A 156 20.53 -12.38 -3.67
C GLY A 156 21.69 -13.16 -3.03
N ALA A 157 22.88 -12.55 -2.97
CA ALA A 157 24.03 -13.12 -2.29
C ALA A 157 23.77 -13.32 -0.78
N SER A 158 24.44 -14.30 -0.18
CA SER A 158 24.25 -14.62 1.24
C SER A 158 25.01 -13.64 2.15
N ARG A 159 24.29 -12.90 2.99
CA ARG A 159 24.81 -12.29 4.22
C ARG A 159 24.50 -13.19 5.43
N ALA A 160 25.27 -13.05 6.50
CA ALA A 160 25.07 -13.81 7.73
C ALA A 160 23.87 -13.28 8.54
N PRO A 161 23.10 -14.13 9.25
CA PRO A 161 22.02 -13.68 10.11
C PRO A 161 22.53 -13.11 11.43
N GLU A 162 21.86 -12.05 11.88
CA GLU A 162 22.18 -11.28 13.08
C GLU A 162 21.16 -11.61 14.17
N SER A 163 21.64 -12.09 15.33
CA SER A 163 20.77 -12.64 16.39
C SER A 163 19.77 -13.71 15.91
N GLY A 164 20.06 -14.41 14.80
CA GLY A 164 19.18 -15.39 14.16
C GLY A 164 18.07 -14.80 13.28
N ARG A 165 18.16 -13.51 12.92
CA ARG A 165 17.25 -12.78 12.03
C ARG A 165 18.02 -12.21 10.82
N CYS A 166 17.29 -11.79 9.80
CA CYS A 166 17.82 -11.11 8.62
C CYS A 166 17.15 -9.74 8.49
N PRO A 167 17.88 -8.62 8.66
CA PRO A 167 17.36 -7.29 8.37
C PRO A 167 16.92 -7.16 6.91
N LEU A 168 15.83 -6.46 6.64
CA LEU A 168 15.35 -6.12 5.29
C LEU A 168 16.15 -4.94 4.71
N LEU A 169 17.47 -5.13 4.71
CA LEU A 169 18.51 -4.21 4.28
C LEU A 169 19.33 -4.91 3.20
N PHE A 170 19.13 -4.51 1.95
CA PHE A 170 19.57 -5.20 0.74
C PHE A 170 20.70 -4.42 0.05
N ASP A 171 21.70 -5.10 -0.50
CA ASP A 171 22.70 -4.43 -1.34
C ASP A 171 22.23 -4.31 -2.81
N ILE A 172 22.43 -3.15 -3.42
CA ILE A 172 22.19 -2.89 -4.86
C ILE A 172 23.49 -2.50 -5.57
N ALA A 173 23.50 -2.61 -6.91
CA ALA A 173 24.62 -2.09 -7.70
C ALA A 173 24.61 -0.55 -7.73
N SER A 174 25.78 0.08 -7.88
CA SER A 174 25.92 1.54 -7.97
C SER A 174 25.38 2.17 -9.27
N ASP A 175 24.83 1.37 -10.19
CA ASP A 175 24.05 1.79 -11.35
C ASP A 175 22.54 1.51 -11.19
N GLY A 176 22.10 1.10 -10.00
CA GLY A 176 20.71 0.71 -9.69
C GLY A 176 20.32 -0.70 -10.17
N THR A 177 21.22 -1.46 -10.80
CA THR A 177 20.91 -2.82 -11.27
C THR A 177 20.50 -3.72 -10.08
N GLY A 178 19.37 -4.40 -10.24
CA GLY A 178 18.77 -5.27 -9.23
C GLY A 178 17.78 -4.57 -8.27
N LEU A 179 17.64 -3.24 -8.32
CA LEU A 179 16.75 -2.49 -7.41
C LEU A 179 15.28 -2.96 -7.50
N SER A 180 14.76 -3.25 -8.69
CA SER A 180 13.39 -3.74 -8.86
C SER A 180 13.15 -5.09 -8.16
N ASP A 181 14.10 -6.02 -8.31
CA ASP A 181 14.02 -7.35 -7.69
C ASP A 181 14.17 -7.24 -6.16
N VAL A 182 15.10 -6.39 -5.71
CA VAL A 182 15.28 -6.03 -4.29
C VAL A 182 14.00 -5.44 -3.68
N ILE A 183 13.28 -4.56 -4.37
CA ILE A 183 12.02 -3.99 -3.86
C ILE A 183 10.93 -5.08 -3.74
N LEU A 184 10.86 -6.01 -4.69
CA LEU A 184 9.92 -7.13 -4.64
C LEU A 184 10.26 -8.10 -3.50
N ASP A 185 11.53 -8.49 -3.34
CA ASP A 185 12.00 -9.33 -2.23
C ASP A 185 11.84 -8.64 -0.87
N ALA A 186 12.04 -7.32 -0.80
CA ALA A 186 11.81 -6.51 0.39
C ALA A 186 10.33 -6.49 0.80
N ILE A 187 9.41 -6.29 -0.15
CA ILE A 187 7.96 -6.32 0.11
C ILE A 187 7.49 -7.73 0.46
N ALA A 188 7.97 -8.77 -0.23
CA ALA A 188 7.65 -10.16 0.11
C ALA A 188 8.20 -10.55 1.50
N GLY A 189 9.41 -10.10 1.83
CA GLY A 189 10.02 -10.23 3.15
C GLY A 189 9.23 -9.49 4.23
N LEU A 190 8.71 -8.29 3.96
CA LEU A 190 7.83 -7.57 4.88
C LEU A 190 6.56 -8.35 5.16
N VAL A 191 5.89 -8.88 4.12
CA VAL A 191 4.70 -9.74 4.31
C VAL A 191 5.04 -10.97 5.16
N GLY A 192 6.21 -11.59 4.96
CA GLY A 192 6.72 -12.67 5.82
C GLY A 192 7.18 -12.24 7.22
N THR A 193 7.32 -10.95 7.49
CA THR A 193 7.58 -10.38 8.83
C THR A 193 6.29 -10.20 9.63
N LEU A 194 5.14 -10.06 8.96
CA LEU A 194 3.86 -9.83 9.63
C LEU A 194 3.42 -11.04 10.45
N SER A 195 3.05 -10.77 11.69
CA SER A 195 2.32 -11.67 12.57
C SER A 195 1.33 -10.87 13.39
N PHE A 196 0.11 -11.35 13.50
CA PHE A 196 -0.94 -10.76 14.32
C PHE A 196 -1.28 -11.74 15.45
N ASP A 197 -1.19 -11.27 16.70
CA ASP A 197 -1.57 -12.02 17.89
C ASP A 197 -3.05 -12.39 17.82
N ARG A 198 -3.93 -11.48 17.36
CA ARG A 198 -5.34 -11.78 17.04
C ARG A 198 -5.86 -11.04 15.80
N VAL A 199 -6.58 -11.77 14.94
CA VAL A 199 -7.38 -11.23 13.83
C VAL A 199 -8.87 -11.52 14.07
N SER A 200 -9.71 -10.49 13.95
CA SER A 200 -11.16 -10.52 14.20
C SER A 200 -11.90 -9.51 13.31
N ALA A 201 -13.22 -9.35 13.47
CA ALA A 201 -13.99 -8.32 12.76
C ALA A 201 -14.56 -7.23 13.66
N GLU A 202 -14.55 -6.00 13.13
CA GLU A 202 -15.26 -4.84 13.66
C GLU A 202 -16.40 -4.40 12.71
N PHE A 203 -17.47 -3.87 13.29
CA PHE A 203 -18.66 -3.42 12.56
C PHE A 203 -19.04 -2.00 12.99
N ASP A 204 -18.93 -1.02 12.08
CA ASP A 204 -19.08 0.41 12.43
C ASP A 204 -20.45 0.78 13.03
N THR A 205 -21.53 0.08 12.67
CA THR A 205 -22.69 -0.17 13.56
C THR A 205 -23.74 -1.07 12.90
N ASP A 206 -24.06 -2.22 13.50
CA ASP A 206 -25.31 -2.93 13.19
C ASP A 206 -26.47 -2.46 14.09
N ARG A 207 -27.02 -1.29 13.78
CA ARG A 207 -28.18 -0.72 14.51
C ARG A 207 -29.50 -1.45 14.25
N LEU A 208 -29.52 -2.40 13.31
CA LEU A 208 -30.76 -3.01 12.80
C LEU A 208 -30.84 -4.53 13.07
N GLY A 209 -29.82 -5.10 13.71
CA GLY A 209 -29.77 -6.52 14.07
C GLY A 209 -29.77 -7.42 12.84
N PHE A 210 -29.03 -7.01 11.80
CA PHE A 210 -28.82 -7.80 10.59
C PHE A 210 -27.74 -8.86 10.74
N ILE A 211 -26.71 -8.63 11.58
CA ILE A 211 -25.64 -9.59 11.83
C ILE A 211 -26.16 -10.62 12.84
N ALA A 212 -26.19 -11.88 12.43
CA ALA A 212 -26.69 -13.01 13.20
C ALA A 212 -25.57 -13.90 13.75
N SER A 213 -24.45 -14.00 13.02
CA SER A 213 -23.18 -14.54 13.49
C SER A 213 -22.02 -13.99 12.65
N PHE A 214 -20.81 -14.09 13.17
CA PHE A 214 -19.58 -13.93 12.41
C PHE A 214 -18.61 -15.02 12.88
N GLU A 215 -18.23 -15.91 11.99
CA GLU A 215 -17.56 -17.17 12.33
C GLU A 215 -16.21 -17.29 11.61
N ALA A 216 -15.14 -17.52 12.35
CA ALA A 216 -13.84 -17.94 11.83
C ALA A 216 -13.99 -19.34 11.20
N ALA A 217 -14.13 -19.42 9.89
CA ALA A 217 -14.51 -20.64 9.19
C ALA A 217 -13.31 -21.57 8.96
N SER A 218 -12.25 -21.06 8.30
CA SER A 218 -11.01 -21.80 8.04
C SER A 218 -9.82 -20.88 7.81
N ALA A 219 -8.60 -21.44 7.92
CA ALA A 219 -7.36 -20.75 7.59
C ALA A 219 -6.43 -21.67 6.80
N THR A 220 -5.74 -21.12 5.80
CA THR A 220 -4.71 -21.80 4.99
C THR A 220 -3.39 -21.06 5.18
N PRO A 221 -2.49 -21.53 6.08
CA PRO A 221 -1.17 -20.92 6.24
C PRO A 221 -0.23 -21.31 5.07
N PRO A 222 0.84 -20.53 4.82
CA PRO A 222 1.91 -20.95 3.90
C PRO A 222 2.62 -22.23 4.35
N ASP A 223 3.28 -22.92 3.41
CA ASP A 223 4.03 -24.15 3.70
C ASP A 223 5.07 -23.95 4.82
N GLY A 224 5.03 -24.84 5.82
CA GLY A 224 5.93 -24.82 6.98
C GLY A 224 5.53 -23.84 8.10
N VAL A 225 4.51 -23.01 7.91
CA VAL A 225 3.96 -22.09 8.92
C VAL A 225 2.88 -22.81 9.75
N PRO A 226 2.85 -22.67 11.09
CA PRO A 226 1.77 -23.23 11.91
C PRO A 226 0.41 -22.62 11.55
N PRO A 227 -0.68 -23.41 11.51
CA PRO A 227 -2.02 -22.86 11.32
C PRO A 227 -2.46 -22.03 12.54
N PRO A 228 -3.14 -20.88 12.35
CA PRO A 228 -3.64 -20.08 13.45
C PRO A 228 -4.73 -20.83 14.24
N THR A 229 -4.85 -20.50 15.53
CA THR A 229 -5.86 -21.09 16.41
C THR A 229 -7.16 -20.31 16.30
N ARG A 230 -8.29 -20.98 16.11
CA ARG A 230 -9.61 -20.32 16.20
C ARG A 230 -10.03 -20.17 17.66
N VAL A 231 -10.51 -18.99 18.02
CA VAL A 231 -10.95 -18.65 19.38
C VAL A 231 -12.31 -17.98 19.38
N ASP A 232 -13.00 -18.11 20.52
CA ASP A 232 -14.21 -17.40 20.90
C ASP A 232 -13.77 -16.18 21.71
N SER A 233 -14.01 -14.97 21.20
CA SER A 233 -13.36 -13.75 21.69
C SER A 233 -14.03 -13.18 22.96
N THR A 234 -14.27 -11.88 23.03
CA THR A 234 -14.93 -11.22 24.17
C THR A 234 -15.96 -10.22 23.64
N PRO A 235 -17.26 -10.39 23.95
CA PRO A 235 -17.84 -11.31 24.93
C PRO A 235 -17.92 -12.77 24.45
N THR A 236 -17.40 -13.69 25.26
CA THR A 236 -17.39 -15.13 24.97
C THR A 236 -18.81 -15.69 24.94
N ASP A 237 -19.29 -16.14 23.78
CA ASP A 237 -20.70 -16.54 23.57
C ASP A 237 -20.89 -17.96 22.99
N GLY A 238 -19.79 -18.66 22.68
CA GLY A 238 -19.75 -19.98 22.08
C GLY A 238 -19.45 -19.99 20.57
N ILE A 239 -19.36 -18.82 19.93
CA ILE A 239 -18.99 -18.67 18.52
C ILE A 239 -17.49 -18.46 18.41
N LEU A 240 -16.82 -19.25 17.55
CA LEU A 240 -15.42 -18.99 17.21
C LEU A 240 -15.39 -17.87 16.17
N ASP A 241 -15.13 -16.63 16.59
CA ASP A 241 -15.25 -15.40 15.79
C ASP A 241 -13.88 -14.81 15.37
N ALA A 242 -12.78 -15.29 15.98
CA ALA A 242 -11.43 -14.78 15.77
C ALA A 242 -10.39 -15.87 15.52
N PHE A 243 -9.25 -15.47 14.97
CA PHE A 243 -8.04 -16.28 14.83
C PHE A 243 -6.90 -15.68 15.67
N GLU A 244 -6.08 -16.53 16.30
CA GLU A 244 -4.88 -16.14 17.03
C GLU A 244 -3.62 -16.76 16.44
N GLY A 245 -2.51 -16.01 16.46
CA GLY A 245 -1.23 -16.41 15.86
C GLY A 245 -1.28 -16.46 14.33
N VAL A 246 -1.85 -15.41 13.70
CA VAL A 246 -1.97 -15.32 12.25
C VAL A 246 -0.68 -14.76 11.65
N HIS A 247 0.00 -15.55 10.83
CA HIS A 247 1.18 -15.11 10.08
C HIS A 247 0.80 -14.52 8.72
N GLY A 248 1.59 -13.56 8.22
CA GLY A 248 1.42 -13.00 6.89
C GLY A 248 1.46 -14.05 5.78
N GLY A 249 0.66 -13.84 4.73
CA GLY A 249 0.43 -14.84 3.68
C GLY A 249 -0.57 -15.95 4.04
N THR A 250 -1.10 -16.00 5.27
CA THR A 250 -2.21 -16.89 5.62
C THR A 250 -3.52 -16.41 4.98
N GLU A 251 -4.18 -17.27 4.22
CA GLU A 251 -5.55 -17.03 3.78
C GLU A 251 -6.51 -17.31 4.93
N LEU A 252 -7.40 -16.36 5.25
CA LEU A 252 -8.44 -16.51 6.27
C LEU A 252 -9.83 -16.45 5.64
N VAL A 253 -10.70 -17.38 6.02
CA VAL A 253 -12.11 -17.41 5.62
C VAL A 253 -12.98 -17.15 6.85
N PHE A 254 -13.93 -16.23 6.71
CA PHE A 254 -14.94 -15.92 7.71
C PHE A 254 -16.34 -16.04 7.12
N ASP A 255 -17.25 -16.71 7.82
CA ASP A 255 -18.66 -16.81 7.46
C ASP A 255 -19.46 -15.70 8.17
N LEU A 256 -20.10 -14.82 7.40
CA LEU A 256 -20.96 -13.74 7.92
C LEU A 256 -22.44 -14.14 7.82
N GLY A 257 -23.02 -14.56 8.95
CA GLY A 257 -24.44 -14.87 9.05
C GLY A 257 -25.30 -13.61 9.06
N LEU A 258 -26.20 -13.43 8.08
CA LEU A 258 -27.12 -12.29 7.99
C LEU A 258 -28.58 -12.70 8.13
N ARG A 259 -29.36 -11.94 8.93
CA ARG A 259 -30.76 -12.20 9.20
C ARG A 259 -31.54 -10.92 9.53
N ASN A 260 -32.55 -10.58 8.73
CA ASN A 260 -33.52 -9.55 9.11
C ASN A 260 -34.54 -10.11 10.13
N VAL A 261 -34.62 -9.51 11.32
CA VAL A 261 -35.67 -9.80 12.33
C VAL A 261 -36.51 -8.60 12.75
N LEU A 262 -36.08 -7.36 12.45
CA LEU A 262 -36.76 -6.14 12.89
C LEU A 262 -37.59 -5.46 11.80
N LEU A 263 -37.12 -5.48 10.54
CA LEU A 263 -37.71 -4.69 9.46
C LEU A 263 -38.80 -5.47 8.74
N ARG A 264 -39.97 -4.84 8.60
CA ARG A 264 -41.02 -5.32 7.71
C ARG A 264 -40.69 -4.95 6.26
N GLN A 265 -41.15 -5.77 5.33
CA GLN A 265 -41.19 -5.40 3.92
C GLN A 265 -42.18 -4.22 3.74
N LEU A 266 -41.84 -3.28 2.85
CA LEU A 266 -42.67 -2.14 2.48
C LEU A 266 -43.11 -2.28 1.01
N ASP A 267 -43.81 -1.30 0.45
CA ASP A 267 -44.16 -1.24 -0.97
C ASP A 267 -42.96 -0.91 -1.89
N TYR A 268 -41.78 -0.62 -1.31
CA TYR A 268 -40.52 -0.39 -2.01
C TYR A 268 -39.36 -1.22 -1.42
N GLU A 269 -38.29 -1.38 -2.21
CA GLU A 269 -37.04 -2.01 -1.77
C GLU A 269 -36.31 -1.13 -0.75
N GLN A 270 -35.97 -1.69 0.41
CA GLN A 270 -35.17 -1.01 1.43
C GLN A 270 -33.72 -1.49 1.35
N VAL A 271 -32.78 -0.55 1.18
CA VAL A 271 -31.37 -0.83 0.92
C VAL A 271 -30.52 -0.31 2.06
N PHE A 272 -29.78 -1.21 2.70
CA PHE A 272 -28.88 -0.92 3.81
C PHE A 272 -27.44 -1.26 3.42
N ARG A 273 -26.48 -0.65 4.12
CA ARG A 273 -25.05 -0.91 3.96
C ARG A 273 -24.46 -1.17 5.34
N ILE A 274 -23.75 -2.28 5.47
CA ILE A 274 -22.99 -2.65 6.66
C ILE A 274 -21.52 -2.60 6.26
N ARG A 275 -20.72 -1.79 6.96
CA ARG A 275 -19.26 -1.87 6.84
C ARG A 275 -18.75 -2.97 7.77
N VAL A 276 -17.95 -3.86 7.20
CA VAL A 276 -17.20 -4.90 7.91
C VAL A 276 -15.72 -4.55 7.78
N ARG A 277 -14.98 -4.51 8.89
CA ARG A 277 -13.52 -4.34 8.90
C ARG A 277 -12.88 -5.57 9.53
N ILE A 278 -11.99 -6.25 8.82
CA ILE A 278 -11.15 -7.30 9.41
C ILE A 278 -9.92 -6.62 9.99
N VAL A 279 -9.66 -6.83 11.28
CA VAL A 279 -8.65 -6.12 12.06
C VAL A 279 -7.72 -7.12 12.73
N GLY A 280 -6.42 -6.99 12.47
CA GLY A 280 -5.33 -7.69 13.16
C GLY A 280 -4.55 -6.72 14.05
N ASP A 281 -4.58 -6.91 15.37
CA ASP A 281 -3.89 -6.07 16.38
C ASP A 281 -4.07 -4.54 16.20
N GLY A 282 -5.24 -4.11 15.72
CA GLY A 282 -5.57 -2.70 15.44
C GLY A 282 -5.26 -2.23 14.01
N VAL A 283 -4.58 -3.05 13.19
CA VAL A 283 -4.40 -2.83 11.75
C VAL A 283 -5.61 -3.38 10.99
N THR A 284 -6.31 -2.53 10.25
CA THR A 284 -7.39 -2.93 9.32
C THR A 284 -6.78 -3.60 8.09
N LEU A 285 -6.94 -4.92 8.01
CA LEU A 285 -6.43 -5.77 6.93
C LEU A 285 -7.34 -5.73 5.70
N LEU A 286 -8.66 -5.59 5.93
CA LEU A 286 -9.70 -5.50 4.90
C LEU A 286 -10.83 -4.59 5.39
N GLU A 287 -11.39 -3.75 4.52
CA GLU A 287 -12.67 -3.05 4.74
C GLU A 287 -13.60 -3.38 3.57
N GLU A 288 -14.79 -3.88 3.88
CA GLU A 288 -15.81 -4.24 2.90
C GLU A 288 -17.18 -3.62 3.23
N THR A 289 -17.99 -3.38 2.19
CA THR A 289 -19.34 -2.78 2.34
C THR A 289 -20.43 -3.71 1.83
N VAL A 290 -21.01 -4.48 2.74
CA VAL A 290 -22.09 -5.43 2.44
C VAL A 290 -23.40 -4.69 2.20
N ARG A 291 -23.99 -4.85 1.01
CA ARG A 291 -25.31 -4.31 0.66
C ARG A 291 -26.41 -5.29 1.08
N VAL A 292 -27.17 -4.95 2.12
CA VAL A 292 -28.34 -5.73 2.55
C VAL A 292 -29.60 -5.17 1.89
N VAL A 293 -30.42 -6.05 1.33
CA VAL A 293 -31.66 -5.71 0.62
C VAL A 293 -32.84 -6.37 1.32
N VAL A 294 -33.80 -5.56 1.78
CA VAL A 294 -35.12 -6.05 2.19
C VAL A 294 -36.10 -5.75 1.04
N PRO A 295 -36.57 -6.77 0.31
CA PRO A 295 -37.38 -6.57 -0.88
C PRO A 295 -38.78 -6.04 -0.55
N ALA A 296 -39.46 -5.50 -1.56
CA ALA A 296 -40.85 -5.04 -1.44
C ALA A 296 -41.81 -6.21 -1.15
N ALA A 297 -42.85 -5.94 -0.35
CA ALA A 297 -43.92 -6.87 0.03
C ALA A 297 -44.82 -7.27 -1.14
N THR A 298 -44.78 -6.50 -2.22
CA THR A 298 -45.36 -6.85 -3.52
C THR A 298 -44.30 -6.51 -4.57
N PRO A 299 -43.82 -7.47 -5.38
CA PRO A 299 -42.92 -7.16 -6.47
C PRO A 299 -43.60 -6.21 -7.44
N VAL A 300 -43.00 -5.02 -7.66
CA VAL A 300 -43.48 -4.11 -8.69
C VAL A 300 -43.18 -4.74 -10.05
N SER A 301 -44.22 -5.07 -10.80
CA SER A 301 -44.06 -5.59 -12.16
C SER A 301 -43.35 -4.55 -13.03
N MET A 302 -42.10 -4.83 -13.42
CA MET A 302 -41.43 -4.05 -14.47
C MET A 302 -41.97 -4.40 -15.88
N ASP A 303 -42.74 -5.48 -16.01
CA ASP A 303 -43.48 -5.77 -17.24
C ASP A 303 -44.71 -4.86 -17.36
N GLY A 304 -44.88 -4.23 -18.52
CA GLY A 304 -46.18 -3.78 -19.02
C GLY A 304 -46.48 -2.27 -19.05
N GLY A 305 -45.50 -1.39 -18.81
CA GLY A 305 -45.68 0.08 -18.79
C GLY A 305 -46.04 0.77 -20.13
N THR A 306 -46.56 0.04 -21.13
CA THR A 306 -46.99 0.59 -22.43
C THR A 306 -48.42 1.13 -22.38
N ASP A 307 -48.65 2.14 -21.55
CA ASP A 307 -49.85 3.00 -21.65
C ASP A 307 -49.50 4.47 -21.39
N LEU A 308 -48.98 5.12 -22.43
CA LEU A 308 -49.09 6.58 -22.59
C LEU A 308 -50.20 6.88 -23.62
N GLY A 309 -51.42 6.45 -23.29
CA GLY A 309 -52.62 6.99 -23.93
C GLY A 309 -52.61 8.51 -23.90
N ALA A 310 -52.77 9.13 -25.07
CA ALA A 310 -52.51 10.56 -25.24
C ALA A 310 -53.49 11.43 -24.44
N MET A 311 -52.98 12.10 -23.40
CA MET A 311 -53.60 13.33 -22.90
C MET A 311 -53.15 14.50 -23.75
N ASP A 312 -53.94 14.79 -24.79
CA ASP A 312 -53.91 16.06 -25.50
C ASP A 312 -54.23 17.19 -24.51
N LEU A 313 -53.20 17.96 -24.14
CA LEU A 313 -53.30 19.22 -23.41
C LEU A 313 -52.67 20.32 -24.26
N GLY A 314 -53.23 20.56 -25.44
CA GLY A 314 -52.81 21.63 -26.33
C GLY A 314 -52.90 23.03 -25.70
N GLY A 315 -51.90 23.86 -25.99
CA GLY A 315 -52.02 25.33 -26.03
C GLY A 315 -51.98 26.06 -24.69
N MET A 316 -50.77 26.24 -24.13
CA MET A 316 -50.39 27.53 -23.54
C MET A 316 -49.02 27.93 -24.08
N ASP A 317 -49.03 28.92 -24.98
CA ASP A 317 -47.85 29.55 -25.56
C ASP A 317 -47.15 30.52 -24.57
N GLU A 318 -45.91 30.87 -24.90
CA GLU A 318 -45.10 32.00 -24.42
C GLU A 318 -44.96 32.24 -22.89
N LEU A 319 -43.71 32.10 -22.44
CA LEU A 319 -42.96 32.88 -21.43
C LEU A 319 -42.06 31.92 -20.62
N GLY A 320 -40.76 31.77 -20.88
CA GLY A 320 -39.86 32.56 -21.73
C GLY A 320 -38.72 33.15 -20.90
N TRP A 321 -37.73 32.32 -20.58
CA TRP A 321 -36.43 32.73 -20.02
C TRP A 321 -35.31 31.95 -20.72
N THR A 322 -34.34 32.70 -21.25
CA THR A 322 -33.05 32.18 -21.76
C THR A 322 -32.28 31.56 -20.59
N ASP A 323 -31.63 30.41 -20.73
CA ASP A 323 -30.43 30.19 -21.55
C ASP A 323 -29.28 31.18 -21.22
N GLY A 324 -28.10 30.60 -21.08
CA GLY A 324 -26.88 31.20 -20.53
C GLY A 324 -25.76 30.16 -20.49
N GLY A 325 -25.65 29.36 -21.56
CA GLY A 325 -24.70 28.26 -21.64
C GLY A 325 -23.24 28.68 -21.87
N ALA A 326 -22.36 27.69 -21.77
CA ALA A 326 -21.01 27.72 -22.34
C ALA A 326 -20.71 26.30 -22.89
N LEU A 327 -20.34 26.21 -24.16
CA LEU A 327 -20.04 24.95 -24.85
C LEU A 327 -18.79 25.09 -25.73
N ASP A 328 -18.04 24.00 -25.77
CA ASP A 328 -17.29 23.46 -26.92
C ASP A 328 -16.00 24.17 -27.42
N GLY A 329 -15.20 23.38 -28.14
CA GLY A 329 -13.84 23.62 -28.62
C GLY A 329 -12.86 22.59 -28.03
N GLY A 330 -12.62 21.41 -28.61
CA GLY A 330 -12.92 20.95 -29.99
C GLY A 330 -11.86 21.45 -30.98
N ALA A 331 -11.24 20.65 -31.87
CA ALA A 331 -11.29 19.20 -32.12
C ALA A 331 -9.89 18.74 -32.66
N THR A 332 -9.59 17.65 -33.40
CA THR A 332 -10.36 16.76 -34.31
C THR A 332 -9.90 15.29 -34.25
N ASP A 333 -10.68 14.44 -34.91
CA ASP A 333 -10.47 13.04 -35.29
C ASP A 333 -9.38 12.82 -36.38
N GLY A 334 -9.03 11.57 -36.70
CA GLY A 334 -8.09 11.16 -37.75
C GLY A 334 -7.85 9.63 -37.88
N GLY A 335 -8.89 8.83 -38.12
CA GLY A 335 -8.80 7.36 -38.06
C GLY A 335 -8.64 6.56 -39.37
N VAL A 336 -8.57 5.23 -39.18
CA VAL A 336 -8.84 4.11 -40.13
C VAL A 336 -7.79 3.76 -41.21
N THR A 337 -7.30 2.51 -41.15
CA THR A 337 -7.25 1.56 -42.30
C THR A 337 -7.00 0.13 -41.81
N THR A 338 -7.46 -0.89 -42.56
CA THR A 338 -7.41 -2.31 -42.17
C THR A 338 -7.07 -3.25 -43.34
N THR A 339 -5.94 -3.97 -43.23
CA THR A 339 -5.57 -5.22 -43.94
C THR A 339 -4.47 -5.87 -43.08
N GLN A 340 -4.53 -7.11 -42.57
CA GLN A 340 -4.94 -8.42 -43.09
C GLN A 340 -3.83 -9.17 -43.87
N ASP A 341 -3.57 -10.41 -43.40
CA ASP A 341 -2.85 -11.56 -43.97
C ASP A 341 -1.36 -11.48 -44.40
N ALA A 342 -0.51 -12.25 -43.70
CA ALA A 342 0.48 -13.16 -44.28
C ALA A 342 0.89 -14.26 -43.28
N SER A 343 1.09 -15.50 -43.76
CA SER A 343 1.52 -16.69 -43.00
C SER A 343 2.73 -17.36 -43.68
N ALA A 344 3.17 -18.51 -43.14
CA ALA A 344 4.40 -19.29 -43.46
C ALA A 344 5.65 -18.78 -42.71
N GLU A 345 6.32 -19.57 -41.86
CA GLU A 345 6.96 -20.89 -42.04
C GLU A 345 8.27 -20.85 -42.83
N ASP A 346 9.38 -21.18 -42.15
CA ASP A 346 10.47 -22.00 -42.69
C ASP A 346 11.12 -22.82 -41.54
N GLN A 347 11.79 -23.92 -41.88
CA GLN A 347 12.39 -24.87 -40.92
C GLN A 347 13.91 -24.91 -41.05
N GLY A 348 14.63 -24.84 -39.93
CA GLY A 348 16.09 -24.96 -39.88
C GLY A 348 16.55 -25.91 -38.77
N ALA A 349 16.91 -27.14 -39.15
CA ALA A 349 17.35 -28.18 -38.21
C ALA A 349 18.71 -28.78 -38.59
N VAL A 350 19.24 -29.61 -37.68
CA VAL A 350 20.47 -30.42 -37.78
C VAL A 350 21.79 -29.68 -37.51
N GLY A 351 22.58 -30.23 -36.58
CA GLY A 351 23.88 -29.69 -36.17
C GLY A 351 24.63 -30.61 -35.18
N ASP A 352 24.57 -31.93 -35.36
CA ASP A 352 25.37 -32.88 -34.55
C ASP A 352 26.87 -32.68 -34.77
N GLY A 353 27.65 -32.65 -33.68
CA GLY A 353 29.10 -32.57 -33.69
C GLY A 353 29.69 -33.09 -32.38
N ALA A 354 30.63 -34.04 -32.47
CA ALA A 354 31.03 -34.87 -31.32
C ALA A 354 32.55 -34.92 -31.09
N THR A 355 32.92 -35.36 -29.88
CA THR A 355 34.24 -35.86 -29.43
C THR A 355 35.42 -34.89 -29.36
N GLY A 356 36.22 -35.01 -28.29
CA GLY A 356 37.48 -34.31 -28.09
C GLY A 356 38.07 -34.53 -26.70
N ASP A 357 38.89 -35.58 -26.53
CA ASP A 357 39.59 -35.88 -25.27
C ASP A 357 40.85 -35.01 -25.07
N GLY A 358 41.18 -34.75 -23.79
CA GLY A 358 42.56 -34.92 -23.30
C GLY A 358 43.45 -33.68 -23.13
N ALA A 359 43.58 -33.23 -21.87
CA ALA A 359 44.84 -32.80 -21.25
C ALA A 359 44.73 -32.87 -19.71
#